data_AF-A0A1Q6RL41-F1
#
_entry.id   AF-A0A1Q6RL41-F1
#
_cell.length_a   1.000
_cell.length_b   1.000
_cell.length_c   1.000
_cell.angle_alpha   90.00
_cell.angle_beta   90.00
_cell.angle_gamma   90.00
#
_symmetry.space_group_name_H-M   'P 1'
#
loop_
_entity.id
_entity.type
_entity.pdbx_description
1 polymer ?
#
loop_
_entity_poly.entity_id
_entity_poly.type
_entity_poly.pdbx_seq_one_letter_code
_entity_poly.pdbx_strand_id
1 'polypeptide(L)' 'MCVVCRKMKNKSELIRFVVSGDDVIADKSFKSQCRGAYVCRDRQCLSKVIKTKALSRALGHNVSEDVIKSISESL' A
#
# COMPACT_ATOMS: atom_id res chain seq x y z
N MET A 1 -1.99 -9.89 -5.26
CA MET A 1 -3.32 -9.33 -5.59
C MET A 1 -3.42 -7.92 -5.02
N CYS A 2 -3.87 -6.95 -5.82
CA CYS A 2 -4.04 -5.57 -5.36
C CYS A 2 -5.29 -5.41 -4.48
N VAL A 3 -5.19 -4.69 -3.35
CA VAL A 3 -6.32 -4.46 -2.44
C VAL A 3 -7.39 -3.52 -3.02
N VAL A 4 -7.04 -2.73 -4.04
CA VAL A 4 -7.92 -1.73 -4.66
C VAL A 4 -8.69 -2.29 -5.85
N CYS A 5 -7.98 -2.83 -6.85
CA CYS A 5 -8.59 -3.32 -8.08
C CYS A 5 -8.86 -4.84 -8.04
N ARG A 6 -8.42 -5.54 -6.98
CA ARG A 6 -8.57 -6.99 -6.78
C ARG A 6 -7.97 -7.86 -7.88
N LYS A 7 -7.19 -7.29 -8.81
CA LYS A 7 -6.48 -8.04 -9.84
C LYS A 7 -5.19 -8.67 -9.30
N MET A 8 -4.87 -9.85 -9.80
CA MET A 8 -3.52 -10.42 -9.68
C MET A 8 -2.61 -9.71 -10.69
N LYS A 9 -1.43 -9.30 -10.23
CA LYS A 9 -0.40 -8.65 -11.05
C LYS A 9 0.95 -9.22 -10.64
N ASN A 10 1.96 -9.01 -11.49
CA ASN A 10 3.33 -9.39 -11.17
C ASN A 10 3.84 -8.61 -9.96
N LYS A 11 4.77 -9.21 -9.20
CA LYS A 11 5.36 -8.59 -8.01
C LYS A 11 6.05 -7.25 -8.33
N SER A 12 6.63 -7.13 -9.53
CA SER A 12 7.25 -5.89 -10.02
C SER A 12 6.26 -4.74 -10.22
N GLU A 13 4.97 -5.03 -10.44
CA GLU A 13 3.91 -4.02 -10.65
C GLU A 13 3.17 -3.65 -9.37
N LEU A 14 3.55 -4.25 -8.24
CA LEU A 14 2.91 -4.05 -6.95
C LEU A 14 3.87 -3.37 -5.97
N ILE A 15 3.33 -2.47 -5.17
CA ILE A 15 3.98 -1.91 -3.99
C ILE A 15 3.40 -2.64 -2.78
N ARG A 16 4.27 -3.22 -1.95
CA ARG A 16 3.89 -3.81 -0.67
C ARG A 16 3.94 -2.75 0.41
N PHE A 17 2.91 -2.68 1.22
CA PHE A 17 2.86 -1.90 2.46
C PHE A 17 2.70 -2.86 3.63
N VAL A 18 3.38 -2.59 4.73
CA VAL A 18 3.37 -3.43 5.94
C VAL A 18 3.13 -2.57 7.17
N VAL A 19 2.54 -3.18 8.19
CA VAL A 19 2.47 -2.55 9.52
C VAL A 19 3.86 -2.64 10.17
N SER A 20 4.35 -1.53 10.69
CA SER A 20 5.59 -1.44 11.46
C SER A 20 5.32 -0.61 12.73
N GLY A 21 5.23 -1.30 13.87
CA GLY A 21 4.73 -0.69 15.09
C GLY A 21 3.27 -0.26 14.92
N ASP A 22 3.00 1.03 15.11
CA ASP A 22 1.64 1.61 15.00
C ASP A 22 1.34 2.20 13.61
N ASP A 23 2.33 2.25 12.72
CA ASP A 23 2.21 2.90 11.42
C ASP A 23 2.35 1.93 10.24
N VAL A 24 1.95 2.37 9.05
CA VAL A 24 2.02 1.58 7.81
C VAL A 24 3.12 2.13 6.93
N ILE A 25 4.12 1.31 6.60
CA ILE A 25 5.26 1.72 5.77
C ILE A 25 5.32 0.95 4.45
N ALA A 26 5.94 1.53 3.43
CA ALA A 26 6.23 0.83 2.18
C ALA A 26 7.39 -0.17 2.39
N ASP A 27 7.11 -1.46 2.18
CA ASP A 27 8.11 -2.52 2.28
C ASP A 27 8.84 -2.72 0.96
N LYS A 28 10.00 -2.05 0.84
CA LYS A 28 10.92 -2.22 -0.28
C LYS A 28 11.69 -3.55 -0.23
N SER A 29 11.86 -4.13 0.95
CA SER A 29 12.66 -5.34 1.14
C SER A 29 11.92 -6.62 0.74
N PHE A 30 10.58 -6.60 0.82
CA PHE A 30 9.71 -7.79 0.76
C PHE A 30 10.08 -8.89 1.77
N LYS A 31 10.89 -8.58 2.79
CA LYS A 31 11.36 -9.52 3.82
C LYS A 31 10.65 -9.34 5.16
N SER A 32 9.87 -8.26 5.31
CA SER A 32 9.12 -8.04 6.56
C SER A 32 8.12 -9.16 6.80
N GLN A 33 8.14 -9.73 8.00
CA GLN A 33 7.21 -10.78 8.45
C GLN A 33 5.84 -10.21 8.88
N CYS A 34 5.68 -8.90 8.85
CA CYS A 34 4.43 -8.23 9.22
C CYS A 34 3.34 -8.43 8.17
N ARG A 35 2.07 -8.30 8.61
CA ARG A 35 0.91 -8.31 7.72
C ARG A 35 1.09 -7.23 6.65
N GLY A 36 0.97 -7.64 5.39
CA GLY A 36 1.21 -6.76 4.25
C GLY A 36 0.00 -6.67 3.32
N ALA A 37 -0.14 -5.52 2.67
CA ALA A 37 -1.12 -5.24 1.65
C ALA A 37 -0.41 -4.79 0.37
N TYR A 38 -0.94 -5.18 -0.78
CA TYR A 38 -0.36 -4.83 -2.08
C TYR A 38 -1.24 -3.85 -2.83
N VAL A 39 -0.63 -2.84 -3.45
CA VAL A 39 -1.30 -1.86 -4.30
C VAL A 39 -0.57 -1.81 -5.63
N CYS A 40 -1.28 -1.66 -6.75
CA CYS A 40 -0.62 -1.51 -8.03
C CYS A 40 0.17 -0.20 -8.11
N ARG A 41 1.35 -0.23 -8.75
CA ARG A 41 2.12 0.95 -9.13
C ARG A 41 1.53 1.60 -10.38
N ASP A 42 0.25 1.96 -10.31
CA ASP A 42 -0.45 2.71 -11.34
C ASP A 42 -1.29 3.82 -10.72
N ARG A 43 -1.44 4.94 -11.44
CA ARG A 43 -2.11 6.15 -10.95
C ARG A 43 -3.53 5.88 -10.46
N GLN A 44 -4.27 4.99 -11.15
CA GLN A 44 -5.65 4.67 -10.78
C GLN A 44 -5.71 4.01 -9.40
N CYS A 45 -4.88 2.98 -9.16
CA CYS A 45 -4.87 2.27 -7.88
C CYS A 45 -4.32 3.15 -6.76
N LEU A 46 -3.26 3.92 -6.99
CA LEU A 46 -2.65 4.80 -5.98
C LEU A 46 -3.60 5.94 -5.58
N SER A 47 -4.25 6.62 -6.53
CA SER A 47 -5.24 7.65 -6.19
C SER A 47 -6.42 7.07 -5.41
N LYS A 48 -6.90 5.90 -5.82
CA LYS A 48 -8.03 5.24 -5.16
C LYS A 48 -7.66 4.68 -3.79
N VAL A 49 -6.42 4.23 -3.56
CA VAL A 49 -5.99 3.73 -2.25
C VAL A 49 -6.02 4.81 -1.19
N ILE A 50 -5.60 6.03 -1.56
CA ILE A 50 -5.63 7.22 -0.69
C ILE A 50 -7.09 7.63 -0.44
N LYS A 51 -7.85 7.90 -1.50
CA LYS A 51 -9.25 8.37 -1.40
C LYS A 51 -10.13 7.44 -0.58
N THR A 52 -9.94 6.13 -0.74
CA THR A 52 -10.76 5.16 -0.04
C THR A 52 -10.19 4.81 1.33
N LYS A 53 -8.95 5.14 1.70
CA LYS A 53 -8.28 4.57 2.90
C LYS A 53 -8.22 3.04 2.88
N ALA A 54 -8.05 2.45 1.69
CA ALA A 54 -8.06 0.99 1.53
C ALA A 54 -6.90 0.29 2.25
N LEU A 55 -5.74 0.94 2.37
CA LEU A 55 -4.60 0.41 3.16
C LEU A 55 -4.97 0.29 4.63
N SER A 56 -5.58 1.33 5.21
CA SER A 56 -5.99 1.30 6.62
C SER A 56 -6.99 0.18 6.90
N ARG A 57 -7.96 -0.04 6.01
CA ARG A 57 -8.91 -1.16 6.15
C ARG A 57 -8.27 -2.52 5.95
N ALA A 58 -7.32 -2.65 5.02
CA ALA A 58 -6.68 -3.92 4.71
C ALA A 58 -5.69 -4.36 5.82
N LEU A 59 -5.02 -3.40 6.43
CA LEU A 59 -3.99 -3.62 7.44
C LEU A 59 -4.52 -3.47 8.87
N GLY A 60 -5.66 -2.80 9.07
CA GLY A 60 -6.24 -2.55 10.39
C GLY A 60 -5.53 -1.44 11.18
N HIS A 61 -4.70 -0.64 10.53
CA HIS A 61 -3.90 0.43 11.14
C HIS A 61 -4.13 1.77 10.46
N ASN A 62 -3.88 2.87 11.16
CA ASN A 62 -3.83 4.17 10.51
C ASN A 62 -2.62 4.25 9.58
N VAL A 63 -2.78 5.01 8.49
CA VAL A 63 -1.70 5.28 7.54
C VAL A 63 -1.31 6.73 7.74
N SER A 64 -0.06 6.99 8.11
CA SER A 64 0.43 8.36 8.30
C SER A 64 0.40 9.20 7.03
N GLU A 65 0.38 10.52 7.22
CA GLU A 65 0.43 11.48 6.12
C GLU A 65 1.70 11.35 5.29
N ASP A 66 2.83 11.00 5.91
CA ASP A 66 4.11 10.77 5.22
C ASP A 66 4.00 9.66 4.16
N VAL A 67 3.28 8.59 4.49
CA VAL A 67 3.07 7.46 3.57
C VAL A 67 2.12 7.83 2.46
N ILE A 68 1.06 8.58 2.76
CA ILE A 68 0.14 9.13 1.76
C ILE A 68 0.89 10.06 0.79
N LYS A 69 1.78 10.91 1.32
CA LYS A 69 2.61 11.82 0.54
C LYS A 69 3.57 11.05 -0.36
N SER A 70 4.25 10.03 0.16
CA SER A 70 5.12 9.16 -0.64
C SER A 70 4.38 8.44 -1.78
N ILE A 71 3.14 7.99 -1.52
CA ILE A 71 2.28 7.42 -2.57
C ILE A 71 1.91 8.47 -3.62
N SER A 72 1.64 9.70 -3.19
CA SER A 72 1.24 10.81 -4.06
C SER A 72 2.39 11.31 -4.94
N GLU A 73 3.62 11.33 -4.43
CA GLU A 73 4.83 11.62 -5.21
C GLU A 73 5.12 10.55 -6.27
N SER A 74 4.58 9.34 -6.08
CA SER A 74 4.68 8.22 -7.03
C SER A 74 3.56 8.20 -8.07
N LEU A 75 2.67 9.22 -8.09
CA LEU A 75 1.64 9.41 -9.12
C LEU A 75 2.24 10.03 -10.38
#